data_AF-A0A1F8TSV6-F1
#
_entry.id   AF-A0A1F8TSV6-F1
#
_cell.length_a   1.000
_cell.length_b   1.000
_cell.length_c   1.000
_cell.angle_alpha   90.00
_cell.angle_beta   90.00
_cell.angle_gamma   90.00
#
_symmetry.space_group_name_H-M   'P 1'
#
loop_
_entity.id
_entity.type
_entity.pdbx_description
1 polymer ?
#
loop_
_entity_poly.entity_id
_entity_poly.type
_entity_poly.pdbx_seq_one_letter_code
_entity_poly.pdbx_strand_id
1 'polypeptide(L)'
;LPFRLGELGRAFLITRKSDLQFGEVLPTIVIERVVDLGFSAAILLAALPFVVDAQGSQNIAYIVGAVVVAGLVMLYILARNNQWALNLFHKLSARWPSLQKFGGGFLESFFAGLGVLTDGWLFVRFLFWMTLNWGIALAAYYLMTLAYFPEAQLSWALFGLSAIAFGGAIPSLPGAVGTADTALTLALNLLTHDLSTSAAVALTVRFYNYLNSGIIGGIGLLREGETLGGIYRELKNLRTREEAPEKLPPS
;
A
#
# COMPACT_ATOMS: atom_id res chain seq x y z
N LEU A 1 13.38 1.62 3.47
CA LEU A 1 13.72 3.02 3.24
C LEU A 1 12.50 3.88 3.61
N PRO A 2 12.66 5.12 4.12
CA PRO A 2 11.50 6.01 4.26
C PRO A 2 10.92 6.23 2.85
N PHE A 3 9.59 6.26 2.72
CA PHE A 3 8.86 6.38 1.44
C PHE A 3 8.83 5.16 0.50
N ARG A 4 8.71 3.92 1.02
CA ARG A 4 8.30 2.74 0.21
C ARG A 4 8.95 2.67 -1.20
N LEU A 5 10.26 2.93 -1.29
CA LEU A 5 11.02 3.02 -2.55
C LEU A 5 10.89 1.77 -3.45
N GLY A 6 10.42 0.64 -2.93
CA GLY A 6 10.12 -0.56 -3.72
C GLY A 6 8.98 -0.36 -4.74
N GLU A 7 7.98 0.47 -4.42
CA GLU A 7 6.85 0.77 -5.34
C GLU A 7 7.30 1.71 -6.46
N LEU A 8 8.10 2.72 -6.13
CA LEU A 8 8.76 3.58 -7.12
C LEU A 8 9.79 2.80 -7.95
N GLY A 9 10.49 1.84 -7.34
CA GLY A 9 11.37 0.90 -8.03
C GLY A 9 10.62 0.00 -9.02
N ARG A 10 9.44 -0.53 -8.64
CA ARG A 10 8.56 -1.28 -9.55
C ARG A 10 8.09 -0.40 -10.70
N ALA A 11 7.62 0.81 -10.43
CA ALA A 11 7.20 1.74 -11.48
C ALA A 11 8.34 2.06 -12.45
N PHE A 12 9.54 2.29 -11.94
CA PHE A 12 10.75 2.51 -12.73
C PHE A 12 11.10 1.29 -13.61
N LEU A 13 11.11 0.09 -13.04
CA LEU A 13 11.42 -1.15 -13.77
C LEU A 13 10.39 -1.45 -14.88
N ILE A 14 9.10 -1.23 -14.62
CA ILE A 14 8.03 -1.44 -15.61
C ILE A 14 8.16 -0.44 -16.76
N THR A 15 8.38 0.85 -16.44
CA THR A 15 8.59 1.91 -17.44
C THR A 15 9.80 1.63 -18.34
N ARG A 16 10.84 0.94 -17.84
CA ARG A 16 12.02 0.53 -18.63
C ARG A 16 11.74 -0.64 -19.58
N LYS A 17 10.77 -1.51 -19.26
CA LYS A 17 10.51 -2.77 -19.98
C LYS A 17 9.21 -2.78 -20.78
N SER A 18 8.45 -1.70 -20.74
CA SER A 18 7.20 -1.53 -21.49
C SER A 18 7.17 -0.13 -22.09
N ASP A 19 6.35 0.08 -23.11
CA ASP A 19 6.14 1.41 -23.71
C ASP A 19 5.31 2.35 -22.81
N LEU A 20 5.06 1.94 -21.55
CA LEU A 20 4.29 2.71 -20.58
C LEU A 20 5.14 3.79 -19.95
N GLN A 21 4.60 4.99 -19.82
CA GLN A 21 5.20 6.10 -19.11
C GLN A 21 5.05 5.93 -17.59
N PHE A 22 5.98 6.51 -16.84
CA PHE A 22 5.93 6.49 -15.36
C PHE A 22 4.60 7.03 -14.81
N GLY A 23 4.03 8.03 -15.48
CA GLY A 23 2.72 8.61 -15.17
C GLY A 23 1.54 7.64 -15.34
N GLU A 24 1.66 6.60 -16.17
CA GLU A 24 0.62 5.58 -16.39
C GLU A 24 0.67 4.47 -15.33
N VAL A 25 1.85 4.24 -14.71
CA VAL A 25 2.03 3.19 -13.68
C VAL A 25 1.64 3.69 -12.28
N LEU A 26 1.92 4.96 -11.94
CA LEU A 26 1.57 5.52 -10.63
C LEU A 26 0.08 5.42 -10.24
N PRO A 27 -0.89 5.65 -11.14
CA PRO A 27 -2.31 5.48 -10.84
C PRO A 27 -2.64 4.08 -10.35
N THR A 28 -2.00 3.05 -10.91
CA THR A 28 -2.23 1.66 -10.52
C THR A 28 -1.79 1.41 -9.08
N ILE A 29 -0.67 1.99 -8.66
CA ILE A 29 -0.19 1.92 -7.28
C ILE A 29 -1.15 2.68 -6.35
N VAL A 30 -1.63 3.86 -6.76
CA VAL A 30 -2.61 4.62 -5.97
C VAL A 30 -3.90 3.81 -5.80
N ILE A 31 -4.43 3.22 -6.87
CA ILE A 31 -5.62 2.35 -6.82
C ILE A 31 -5.38 1.16 -5.88
N GLU A 32 -4.25 0.46 -6.03
CA GLU A 32 -3.85 -0.66 -5.16
C GLU A 32 -3.90 -0.22 -3.68
N ARG A 33 -3.30 0.94 -3.35
CA ARG A 33 -3.23 1.48 -1.97
C ARG A 33 -4.61 1.85 -1.41
N VAL A 34 -5.45 2.47 -2.22
CA VAL A 34 -6.82 2.83 -1.88
C VAL A 34 -7.64 1.58 -1.57
N VAL A 35 -7.54 0.57 -2.42
CA VAL A 35 -8.30 -0.67 -2.30
C VAL A 35 -7.78 -1.47 -1.09
N ASP A 36 -6.46 -1.51 -0.87
CA ASP A 36 -5.85 -2.08 0.34
C ASP A 36 -6.41 -1.45 1.62
N LEU A 37 -6.53 -0.11 1.67
CA LEU A 37 -7.14 0.57 2.82
C LEU A 37 -8.62 0.21 2.98
N GLY A 38 -9.35 0.07 1.86
CA GLY A 38 -10.73 -0.40 1.85
C GLY A 38 -10.89 -1.80 2.43
N PHE A 39 -10.07 -2.77 2.01
CA PHE A 39 -10.05 -4.12 2.56
C PHE A 39 -9.65 -4.13 4.03
N SER A 40 -8.59 -3.42 4.40
CA SER A 40 -8.12 -3.29 5.80
C SER A 40 -9.25 -2.83 6.71
N ALA A 41 -10.00 -1.82 6.26
CA ALA A 41 -11.09 -1.27 7.02
C ALA A 41 -12.33 -2.16 7.06
N ALA A 42 -12.69 -2.80 5.94
CA ALA A 42 -13.80 -3.75 5.90
C ALA A 42 -13.55 -4.94 6.84
N ILE A 43 -12.32 -5.46 6.85
CA ILE A 43 -11.89 -6.52 7.76
C ILE A 43 -11.94 -6.03 9.22
N LEU A 44 -11.48 -4.82 9.50
CA LEU A 44 -11.56 -4.24 10.84
C LEU A 44 -13.00 -4.16 11.32
N LEU A 45 -13.88 -3.58 10.50
CA LEU A 45 -15.32 -3.47 10.81
C LEU A 45 -15.96 -4.84 11.02
N ALA A 46 -15.56 -5.86 10.25
CA ALA A 46 -16.02 -7.23 10.45
C ALA A 46 -15.50 -7.85 11.75
N ALA A 47 -14.31 -7.47 12.22
CA ALA A 47 -13.72 -7.98 13.46
C ALA A 47 -14.30 -7.34 14.73
N LEU A 48 -14.66 -6.05 14.68
CA LEU A 48 -15.04 -5.27 15.85
C LEU A 48 -16.16 -5.90 16.71
N PRO A 49 -17.27 -6.42 16.16
CA PRO A 49 -18.34 -7.03 16.97
C PRO A 49 -17.89 -8.20 17.84
N PHE A 50 -16.78 -8.85 17.46
CA PHE A 50 -16.27 -10.05 18.13
C PHE A 50 -15.13 -9.76 19.11
N VAL A 51 -14.58 -8.54 19.08
CA VAL A 51 -13.37 -8.18 19.83
C VAL A 51 -13.66 -7.15 20.91
N VAL A 52 -14.70 -6.32 20.74
CA VAL A 52 -15.02 -5.30 21.73
C VAL A 52 -16.31 -5.64 22.45
N ASP A 53 -16.14 -6.02 23.71
CA ASP A 53 -17.24 -6.30 24.62
C ASP A 53 -18.18 -5.09 24.65
N ALA A 54 -19.48 -5.35 24.50
CA ALA A 54 -20.47 -4.44 23.91
C ALA A 54 -20.79 -3.16 24.71
N GLN A 55 -20.01 -2.80 25.73
CA GLN A 55 -20.25 -1.66 26.62
C GLN A 55 -19.11 -0.64 26.55
N GLY A 56 -19.04 0.13 25.46
CA GLY A 56 -18.18 1.34 25.37
C GLY A 56 -17.48 1.59 24.03
N SER A 57 -17.39 0.58 23.16
CA SER A 57 -16.59 0.66 21.92
C SER A 57 -17.38 0.97 20.65
N GLN A 58 -18.71 0.92 20.70
CA GLN A 58 -19.55 1.18 19.51
C GLN A 58 -19.23 2.55 18.87
N ASN A 59 -18.93 3.57 19.69
CA ASN A 59 -18.56 4.90 19.19
C ASN A 59 -17.25 4.90 18.39
N ILE A 60 -16.24 4.12 18.81
CA ILE A 60 -14.96 4.02 18.11
C ILE A 60 -15.16 3.29 16.78
N ALA A 61 -15.96 2.22 16.78
CA ALA A 61 -16.33 1.50 15.58
C ALA A 61 -17.02 2.40 14.54
N TYR A 62 -17.98 3.23 14.98
CA TYR A 62 -18.65 4.19 14.10
C TYR A 62 -17.72 5.27 13.57
N ILE A 63 -16.81 5.80 14.40
CA ILE A 63 -15.84 6.82 13.97
C ILE A 63 -14.88 6.25 12.91
N VAL A 64 -14.30 5.07 13.18
CA VAL A 64 -13.38 4.41 12.24
C VAL A 64 -14.12 4.04 10.95
N GLY A 65 -15.32 3.48 11.05
CA GLY A 65 -16.17 3.20 9.89
C GLY A 65 -16.51 4.45 9.08
N ALA A 66 -16.85 5.55 9.73
CA ALA A 66 -17.17 6.81 9.06
C ALA A 66 -15.96 7.40 8.32
N VAL A 67 -14.78 7.39 8.94
CA VAL A 67 -13.53 7.86 8.31
C VAL A 67 -13.20 7.04 7.07
N VAL A 68 -13.36 5.73 7.13
CA VAL A 68 -13.11 4.81 6.02
C VAL A 68 -14.09 5.06 4.89
N VAL A 69 -15.40 5.12 5.18
CA VAL A 69 -16.44 5.37 4.17
C VAL A 69 -16.20 6.75 3.52
N ALA A 70 -15.87 7.77 4.31
CA ALA A 70 -15.53 9.09 3.79
C ALA A 70 -14.30 9.05 2.85
N GLY A 71 -13.25 8.30 3.21
CA GLY A 71 -12.07 8.10 2.37
C GLY A 71 -12.42 7.41 1.03
N LEU A 72 -13.16 6.30 1.07
CA LEU A 72 -13.59 5.58 -0.12
C LEU A 72 -14.48 6.44 -1.03
N VAL A 73 -15.41 7.20 -0.46
CA VAL A 73 -16.26 8.14 -1.20
C VAL A 73 -15.44 9.26 -1.84
N MET A 74 -14.50 9.86 -1.12
CA MET A 74 -13.60 10.89 -1.66
C MET A 74 -12.82 10.35 -2.87
N LEU A 75 -12.25 9.15 -2.75
CA LEU A 75 -11.45 8.54 -3.80
C LEU A 75 -12.29 8.16 -5.02
N TYR A 76 -13.51 7.67 -4.81
CA TYR A 76 -14.48 7.45 -5.87
C TYR A 76 -14.82 8.74 -6.62
N ILE A 77 -15.06 9.84 -5.89
CA ILE A 77 -15.35 11.15 -6.50
C ILE A 77 -14.15 11.64 -7.32
N LEU A 78 -12.93 11.56 -6.79
CA LEU A 78 -11.71 11.96 -7.51
C LEU A 78 -11.51 11.14 -8.80
N ALA A 79 -11.77 9.83 -8.75
CA ALA A 79 -11.63 8.94 -9.91
C ALA A 79 -12.73 9.17 -10.96
N ARG A 80 -13.99 9.33 -10.52
CA ARG A 80 -15.16 9.55 -11.39
C ARG A 80 -15.12 10.91 -12.09
N ASN A 81 -14.63 11.93 -11.37
CA ASN A 81 -14.61 13.31 -11.82
C ASN A 81 -13.19 13.74 -12.25
N ASN A 82 -12.49 12.88 -12.99
CA ASN A 82 -11.15 13.11 -13.52
C ASN A 82 -10.99 14.48 -14.23
N GLN A 83 -11.95 14.84 -15.06
CA GLN A 83 -12.04 16.13 -15.76
C GLN A 83 -12.18 17.32 -14.81
N TRP A 84 -12.94 17.16 -13.71
CA TRP A 84 -13.05 18.20 -12.68
C TRP A 84 -11.75 18.36 -11.89
N ALA A 85 -11.08 17.25 -11.55
CA ALA A 85 -9.78 17.28 -10.88
C ALA A 85 -8.71 17.94 -11.77
N LEU A 86 -8.69 17.63 -13.07
CA LEU A 86 -7.87 18.32 -14.08
C LEU A 86 -8.16 19.82 -14.13
N ASN A 87 -9.44 20.19 -14.23
CA ASN A 87 -9.83 21.60 -14.32
C ASN A 87 -9.52 22.37 -13.03
N LEU A 88 -9.67 21.75 -11.87
CA LEU A 88 -9.27 22.33 -10.59
C LEU A 88 -7.75 22.50 -10.51
N PHE A 89 -6.98 21.50 -10.96
CA PHE A 89 -5.53 21.59 -11.08
C PHE A 89 -5.12 22.72 -12.02
N HIS A 90 -5.71 22.83 -13.22
CA HIS A 90 -5.41 23.91 -14.16
C HIS A 90 -5.75 25.29 -13.58
N LYS A 91 -6.85 25.40 -12.83
CA LYS A 91 -7.27 26.66 -12.19
C LYS A 91 -6.35 27.08 -11.04
N LEU A 92 -5.88 26.13 -10.23
CA LEU A 92 -4.95 26.38 -9.12
C LEU A 92 -3.51 26.61 -9.60
N SER A 93 -3.08 25.88 -10.63
CA SER A 93 -1.73 25.96 -11.22
C SER A 93 -1.56 27.09 -12.24
N ALA A 94 -2.63 27.81 -12.59
CA ALA A 94 -2.59 28.91 -13.57
C ALA A 94 -1.56 30.01 -13.24
N ARG A 95 -1.18 30.17 -11.96
CA ARG A 95 -0.16 31.14 -11.52
C ARG A 95 1.28 30.64 -11.65
N TRP A 96 1.50 29.35 -11.91
CA TRP A 96 2.82 28.73 -11.97
C TRP A 96 3.03 27.97 -13.29
N PRO A 97 3.61 28.62 -14.31
CA PRO A 97 3.80 28.06 -15.66
C PRO A 97 4.59 26.74 -15.68
N SER A 98 5.59 26.60 -14.81
CA SER A 98 6.38 25.38 -14.67
C SER A 98 5.55 24.19 -14.17
N LEU A 99 4.55 24.44 -13.32
CA LEU A 99 3.64 23.42 -12.79
C LEU A 99 2.62 22.95 -13.84
N GLN A 100 2.15 23.85 -14.70
CA GLN A 100 1.24 23.49 -15.80
C GLN A 100 1.91 22.61 -16.85
N LYS A 101 3.15 22.94 -17.25
CA LYS A 101 3.86 22.23 -18.32
C LYS A 101 4.22 20.79 -17.92
N PHE A 102 4.63 20.58 -16.66
CA PHE A 102 4.95 19.26 -16.13
C PHE A 102 3.68 18.50 -15.68
N GLY A 103 2.75 19.20 -15.02
CA GLY A 103 1.54 18.59 -14.47
C GLY A 103 0.49 18.20 -15.53
N GLY A 104 0.38 18.93 -16.65
CA GLY A 104 -0.62 18.63 -17.69
C GLY A 104 -0.41 17.26 -18.33
N GLY A 105 0.77 17.00 -18.89
CA GLY A 105 1.09 15.71 -19.50
C GLY A 105 1.13 14.56 -18.48
N PHE A 106 1.62 14.83 -17.26
CA PHE A 106 1.61 13.84 -16.18
C PHE A 106 0.20 13.45 -15.78
N LEU A 107 -0.71 14.42 -15.64
CA LEU A 107 -2.09 14.16 -15.24
C LEU A 107 -2.87 13.43 -16.33
N GLU A 108 -2.68 13.77 -17.61
CA GLU A 108 -3.29 13.04 -18.72
C GLU A 108 -2.89 11.56 -18.71
N SER A 109 -1.57 11.27 -18.61
CA SER A 109 -1.07 9.89 -18.46
C SER A 109 -1.57 9.22 -17.17
N PHE A 110 -1.70 9.99 -16.08
CA PHE A 110 -2.26 9.50 -14.82
C PHE A 110 -3.73 9.08 -14.96
N PHE A 111 -4.55 9.88 -15.65
CA PHE A 111 -5.95 9.55 -15.89
C PHE A 111 -6.12 8.40 -16.88
N ALA A 112 -5.22 8.26 -17.86
CA ALA A 112 -5.19 7.10 -18.75
C ALA A 112 -4.96 5.79 -17.95
N GLY A 113 -4.05 5.81 -16.98
CA GLY A 113 -3.79 4.66 -16.09
C GLY A 113 -4.95 4.29 -15.15
N LEU A 114 -5.91 5.21 -14.91
CA LEU A 114 -7.15 4.90 -14.18
C LEU A 114 -8.16 4.06 -15.01
N GLY A 115 -7.85 3.75 -16.27
CA GLY A 115 -8.71 2.94 -17.14
C GLY A 115 -9.15 1.61 -16.53
N VAL A 116 -8.33 1.03 -15.64
CA VAL A 116 -8.65 -0.17 -14.84
C VAL A 116 -9.95 -0.02 -14.02
N LEU A 117 -10.28 1.19 -13.54
CA LEU A 117 -11.52 1.44 -12.79
C LEU A 117 -12.74 1.61 -13.71
N THR A 118 -12.52 1.89 -14.99
CA THR A 118 -13.60 2.14 -15.96
C THR A 118 -14.02 0.88 -16.73
N ASP A 119 -13.12 -0.10 -16.85
CA ASP A 119 -13.44 -1.42 -17.39
C ASP A 119 -13.94 -2.34 -16.26
N GLY A 120 -15.23 -2.67 -16.29
CA GLY A 120 -15.87 -3.48 -15.26
C GLY A 120 -15.27 -4.89 -15.11
N TRP A 121 -14.80 -5.51 -16.20
CA TRP A 121 -14.23 -6.86 -16.14
C TRP A 121 -12.81 -6.84 -15.57
N LEU A 122 -11.98 -5.89 -16.00
CA LEU A 122 -10.65 -5.68 -15.42
C LEU A 122 -10.76 -5.34 -13.93
N PHE A 123 -11.71 -4.50 -13.55
CA PHE A 123 -11.96 -4.15 -12.16
C PHE A 123 -12.37 -5.37 -11.31
N VAL A 124 -13.27 -6.22 -11.81
CA VAL A 124 -13.66 -7.46 -11.11
C VAL A 124 -12.50 -8.43 -10.96
N ARG A 125 -11.68 -8.62 -12.00
CA ARG A 125 -10.47 -9.47 -11.92
C ARG A 125 -9.47 -8.92 -10.90
N PHE A 126 -9.28 -7.60 -10.89
CA PHE A 126 -8.44 -6.93 -9.91
C PHE A 126 -8.96 -7.17 -8.48
N LEU A 127 -10.26 -6.94 -8.21
CA LEU A 127 -10.87 -7.20 -6.91
C LEU A 127 -10.78 -8.67 -6.49
N PHE A 128 -10.92 -9.61 -7.43
CA PHE A 128 -10.75 -11.03 -7.17
C PHE A 128 -9.33 -11.34 -6.67
N TRP A 129 -8.30 -10.84 -7.37
CA TRP A 129 -6.91 -11.06 -6.95
C TRP A 129 -6.58 -10.38 -5.63
N MET A 130 -7.12 -9.18 -5.37
CA MET A 130 -6.99 -8.51 -4.08
C MET A 130 -7.64 -9.32 -2.96
N THR A 131 -8.86 -9.82 -3.16
CA THR A 131 -9.57 -10.65 -2.19
C THR A 131 -8.80 -11.93 -1.90
N LEU A 132 -8.27 -12.60 -2.93
CA LEU A 132 -7.48 -13.80 -2.77
C LEU A 132 -6.20 -13.52 -1.98
N ASN A 133 -5.49 -12.42 -2.29
CA ASN A 133 -4.29 -12.00 -1.58
C ASN A 133 -4.58 -11.75 -0.09
N TRP A 134 -5.64 -10.99 0.22
CA TRP A 134 -6.08 -10.74 1.58
C TRP A 134 -6.52 -12.02 2.31
N GLY A 135 -7.19 -12.94 1.61
CA GLY A 135 -7.59 -14.25 2.15
C GLY A 135 -6.39 -15.13 2.49
N ILE A 136 -5.37 -15.16 1.63
CA ILE A 136 -4.11 -15.87 1.90
C ILE A 136 -3.39 -15.26 3.10
N ALA A 137 -3.31 -13.93 3.17
CA ALA A 137 -2.72 -13.23 4.31
C ALA A 137 -3.47 -13.55 5.62
N LEU A 138 -4.81 -13.50 5.59
CA LEU A 138 -5.65 -13.86 6.73
C LEU A 138 -5.42 -15.30 7.18
N ALA A 139 -5.38 -16.26 6.24
CA ALA A 139 -5.13 -17.66 6.55
C ALA A 139 -3.74 -17.86 7.18
N ALA A 140 -2.70 -17.24 6.60
CA ALA A 140 -1.34 -17.32 7.13
C ALA A 140 -1.26 -16.74 8.56
N TYR A 141 -1.87 -15.57 8.79
CA TYR A 141 -1.89 -14.92 10.10
C TYR A 141 -2.69 -15.72 11.13
N TYR A 142 -3.81 -16.27 10.72
CA TYR A 142 -4.63 -17.13 11.57
C TYR A 142 -3.85 -18.37 12.00
N LEU A 143 -3.21 -19.09 11.06
CA LEU A 143 -2.39 -20.26 11.36
C LEU A 143 -1.19 -19.93 12.26
N MET A 144 -0.52 -18.80 12.02
CA MET A 144 0.56 -18.35 12.89
C MET A 144 0.06 -18.00 14.29
N THR A 145 -1.07 -17.33 14.41
CA THR A 145 -1.66 -17.01 15.72
C THR A 145 -2.07 -18.29 16.45
N LEU A 146 -2.69 -19.23 15.75
CA LEU A 146 -3.13 -20.53 16.28
C LEU A 146 -1.96 -21.38 16.78
N ALA A 147 -0.77 -21.25 16.18
CA ALA A 147 0.43 -21.94 16.63
C ALA A 147 0.92 -21.50 18.03
N TYR A 148 0.57 -20.29 18.46
CA TYR A 148 0.91 -19.76 19.78
C TYR A 148 -0.28 -19.76 20.75
N PHE A 149 -1.49 -19.56 20.23
CA PHE A 149 -2.74 -19.54 20.98
C PHE A 149 -3.71 -20.56 20.37
N PRO A 150 -3.75 -21.81 20.86
CA PRO A 150 -4.62 -22.86 20.31
C PRO A 150 -6.12 -22.54 20.34
N GLU A 151 -6.53 -21.63 21.22
CA GLU A 151 -7.89 -21.10 21.37
C GLU A 151 -8.20 -19.93 20.43
N ALA A 152 -7.23 -19.49 19.61
CA ALA A 152 -7.39 -18.35 18.73
C ALA A 152 -8.59 -18.51 17.79
N GLN A 153 -9.45 -17.50 17.78
CA GLN A 153 -10.59 -17.43 16.88
C GLN A 153 -10.22 -16.69 15.60
N LEU A 154 -10.97 -16.93 14.52
CA LEU A 154 -10.77 -16.20 13.26
C LEU A 154 -10.87 -14.68 13.43
N SER A 155 -11.73 -14.22 14.35
CA SER A 155 -11.88 -12.80 14.72
C SER A 155 -10.58 -12.17 15.21
N TRP A 156 -9.72 -12.92 15.89
CA TRP A 156 -8.43 -12.44 16.37
C TRP A 156 -7.49 -12.15 15.21
N ALA A 157 -7.49 -13.03 14.20
CA ALA A 157 -6.71 -12.83 12.99
C ALA A 157 -7.24 -11.66 12.14
N LEU A 158 -8.57 -11.49 12.03
CA LEU A 158 -9.17 -10.33 11.35
C LEU A 158 -8.76 -9.02 12.03
N PHE A 159 -8.83 -8.97 13.37
CA PHE A 159 -8.45 -7.80 14.15
C PHE A 159 -6.94 -7.51 14.06
N GLY A 160 -6.11 -8.53 14.27
CA GLY A 160 -4.65 -8.41 14.18
C GLY A 160 -4.17 -8.03 12.77
N LEU A 161 -4.75 -8.61 11.72
CA LEU A 161 -4.43 -8.28 10.34
C LEU A 161 -4.84 -6.84 9.98
N SER A 162 -5.94 -6.36 10.54
CA SER A 162 -6.33 -4.96 10.39
C SER A 162 -5.37 -4.03 11.12
N ALA A 163 -5.01 -4.37 12.36
CA ALA A 163 -4.07 -3.60 13.16
C ALA A 163 -2.71 -3.49 12.49
N ILE A 164 -2.18 -4.58 11.92
CA ILE A 164 -0.90 -4.54 11.20
C ILE A 164 -0.98 -3.66 9.94
N ALA A 165 -2.10 -3.70 9.21
CA ALA A 165 -2.29 -2.92 7.99
C ALA A 165 -2.30 -1.41 8.29
N PHE A 166 -3.04 -1.00 9.33
CA PHE A 166 -3.05 0.40 9.79
C PHE A 166 -1.71 0.81 10.43
N GLY A 167 -1.09 -0.06 11.23
CA GLY A 167 0.23 0.18 11.82
C GLY A 167 1.32 0.36 10.75
N GLY A 168 1.26 -0.40 9.66
CA GLY A 168 2.16 -0.28 8.51
C GLY A 168 1.86 0.92 7.58
N ALA A 169 0.68 1.54 7.70
CA ALA A 169 0.36 2.79 7.03
C ALA A 169 1.02 4.00 7.71
N ILE A 170 1.36 3.89 9.01
CA ILE A 170 2.07 4.93 9.75
C ILE A 170 3.51 5.03 9.22
N PRO A 171 3.97 6.24 8.81
CA PRO A 171 5.35 6.47 8.40
C PRO A 171 6.33 6.00 9.48
N SER A 172 7.24 5.10 9.12
CA SER A 172 8.09 4.37 10.06
C SER A 172 9.44 4.02 9.44
N LEU A 173 10.30 3.37 10.23
CA LEU A 173 11.60 2.87 9.77
C LEU A 173 11.45 1.97 8.53
N PRO A 174 12.49 1.87 7.68
CA PRO A 174 12.57 0.90 6.59
C PRO A 174 11.96 -0.47 6.94
N GLY A 175 10.95 -0.90 6.19
CA GLY A 175 10.28 -2.20 6.41
C GLY A 175 9.13 -2.17 7.42
N ALA A 176 8.61 -0.99 7.76
CA ALA A 176 7.58 -0.83 8.80
C ALA A 176 8.01 -1.36 10.18
N VAL A 177 9.32 -1.27 10.45
CA VAL A 177 9.91 -1.74 11.70
C VAL A 177 9.35 -0.90 12.86
N GLY A 178 8.82 -1.57 13.89
CA GLY A 178 8.18 -0.94 15.03
C GLY A 178 6.66 -0.84 14.86
N THR A 179 6.14 0.08 14.03
CA THR A 179 4.70 0.43 14.06
C THR A 179 3.77 -0.75 13.74
N ALA A 180 4.09 -1.54 12.72
CA ALA A 180 3.28 -2.69 12.33
C ALA A 180 3.31 -3.81 13.39
N ASP A 181 4.49 -4.13 13.92
CA ASP A 181 4.62 -5.18 14.95
C ASP A 181 3.95 -4.78 16.24
N THR A 182 4.15 -3.53 16.66
CA THR A 182 3.54 -3.00 17.88
C THR A 182 2.03 -3.00 17.74
N ALA A 183 1.48 -2.60 16.59
CA ALA A 183 0.05 -2.65 16.35
C ALA A 183 -0.51 -4.08 16.47
N LEU A 184 0.14 -5.07 15.83
CA LEU A 184 -0.26 -6.48 15.95
C LEU A 184 -0.12 -7.01 17.37
N THR A 185 0.99 -6.70 18.04
CA THR A 185 1.27 -7.11 19.42
C THR A 185 0.21 -6.58 20.38
N LEU A 186 -0.13 -5.29 20.27
CA LEU A 186 -1.14 -4.67 21.12
C LEU A 186 -2.54 -5.21 20.81
N ALA A 187 -2.87 -5.40 19.53
CA ALA A 187 -4.15 -5.97 19.12
C ALA A 187 -4.37 -7.38 19.69
N LEU A 188 -3.36 -8.24 19.61
CA LEU A 188 -3.42 -9.58 20.19
C LEU A 188 -3.39 -9.53 21.73
N ASN A 189 -2.59 -8.66 22.34
CA ASN A 189 -2.55 -8.52 23.80
C ASN A 189 -3.90 -8.11 24.39
N LEU A 190 -4.69 -7.29 23.69
CA LEU A 190 -6.06 -6.95 24.10
C LEU A 190 -6.99 -8.16 24.14
N LEU A 191 -6.71 -9.19 23.34
CA LEU A 191 -7.51 -10.41 23.23
C LEU A 191 -7.01 -11.49 24.19
N THR A 192 -5.69 -11.66 24.26
CA THR A 192 -5.02 -12.77 24.94
C THR A 192 -4.63 -12.44 26.37
N HIS A 193 -4.49 -11.14 26.69
CA HIS A 193 -3.88 -10.65 27.93
C HIS A 193 -2.43 -11.16 28.15
N ASP A 194 -1.76 -11.59 27.08
CA ASP A 194 -0.37 -12.04 27.10
C ASP A 194 0.47 -11.24 26.10
N LEU A 195 1.15 -10.21 26.60
CA LEU A 195 1.99 -9.33 25.79
C LEU A 195 3.20 -10.05 25.20
N SER A 196 3.81 -10.97 25.96
CA SER A 196 5.03 -11.66 25.56
C SER A 196 4.77 -12.59 24.39
N THR A 197 3.74 -13.43 24.49
CA THR A 197 3.36 -14.35 23.43
C THR A 197 2.78 -13.61 22.23
N SER A 198 2.03 -12.52 22.44
CA SER A 198 1.55 -11.65 21.35
C SER A 198 2.70 -11.01 20.55
N ALA A 199 3.77 -10.57 21.23
CA ALA A 199 4.97 -10.06 20.58
C ALA A 199 5.71 -11.14 19.79
N ALA A 200 5.75 -12.39 20.29
CA ALA A 200 6.32 -13.52 19.59
C ALA A 200 5.57 -13.85 18.29
N VAL A 201 4.23 -13.76 18.29
CA VAL A 201 3.41 -13.86 17.08
C VAL A 201 3.79 -12.77 16.09
N ALA A 202 3.88 -11.50 16.52
CA ALA A 202 4.23 -10.38 15.65
C ALA A 202 5.62 -10.53 15.00
N LEU A 203 6.62 -11.01 15.76
CA LEU A 203 7.95 -11.30 15.23
C LEU A 203 7.93 -12.46 14.22
N THR A 204 7.14 -13.49 14.47
CA THR A 204 6.99 -14.63 13.54
C THR A 204 6.37 -14.17 12.22
N VAL A 205 5.30 -13.39 12.30
CA VAL A 205 4.63 -12.78 11.14
C VAL A 205 5.61 -11.92 10.35
N ARG A 206 6.42 -11.09 11.02
CA ARG A 206 7.46 -10.29 10.37
C ARG A 206 8.46 -11.16 9.63
N PHE A 207 9.00 -12.17 10.30
CA PHE A 207 9.97 -13.08 9.71
C PHE A 207 9.39 -13.76 8.47
N TYR A 208 8.15 -14.23 8.55
CA TYR A 208 7.43 -14.79 7.41
C TYR A 208 7.30 -13.78 6.26
N ASN A 209 6.89 -12.54 6.53
CA ASN A 209 6.72 -11.51 5.49
C ASN A 209 8.05 -11.20 4.78
N TYR A 210 9.15 -11.11 5.53
CA TYR A 210 10.49 -10.90 4.98
C TYR A 210 10.98 -12.10 4.18
N LEU A 211 10.73 -13.32 4.66
CA LEU A 211 11.11 -14.53 3.95
C LEU A 211 10.34 -14.65 2.64
N ASN A 212 9.01 -14.48 2.68
CA ASN A 212 8.15 -14.56 1.51
C ASN A 212 8.53 -13.50 0.46
N SER A 213 8.61 -12.23 0.87
CA SER A 213 8.97 -11.13 -0.04
C SER A 213 10.40 -11.25 -0.55
N GLY A 214 11.33 -11.69 0.29
CA GLY A 214 12.74 -11.87 -0.06
C GLY A 214 12.96 -12.99 -1.07
N ILE A 215 12.28 -14.13 -0.91
CA ILE A 215 12.35 -15.25 -1.85
C ILE A 215 11.75 -14.84 -3.19
N ILE A 216 10.54 -14.28 -3.21
CA ILE A 216 9.86 -13.90 -4.45
C ILE A 216 10.65 -12.80 -5.18
N GLY A 217 11.07 -11.76 -4.45
CA GLY A 217 11.90 -10.68 -5.00
C GLY A 217 13.25 -11.19 -5.52
N GLY A 218 13.89 -12.09 -4.78
CA GLY A 218 15.15 -12.72 -5.18
C GLY A 218 15.01 -13.55 -6.46
N ILE A 219 13.96 -14.36 -6.58
CA ILE A 219 13.67 -15.12 -7.80
C ILE A 219 13.44 -14.16 -8.98
N GLY A 220 12.71 -13.06 -8.76
CA GLY A 220 12.50 -12.03 -9.78
C GLY A 220 13.82 -11.44 -10.29
N LEU A 221 14.68 -11.00 -9.38
CA LEU A 221 16.00 -10.44 -9.73
C LEU A 221 16.88 -11.45 -10.47
N LEU A 222 16.92 -12.70 -10.01
CA LEU A 222 17.69 -13.77 -10.65
C LEU A 222 17.22 -14.05 -12.07
N ARG A 223 15.90 -14.08 -12.31
CA ARG A 223 15.33 -14.27 -13.66
C ARG A 223 15.64 -13.11 -14.60
N GLU A 224 15.80 -11.91 -14.05
CA GLU A 224 16.07 -10.71 -14.82
C GLU A 224 17.58 -10.44 -15.01
N GLY A 225 18.45 -11.25 -14.41
CA GLY A 225 19.91 -11.05 -14.44
C GLY A 225 20.37 -9.79 -13.69
N GLU A 226 19.48 -9.19 -12.90
CA GLU A 226 19.73 -7.96 -12.17
C GLU A 226 20.14 -8.27 -10.73
N THR A 227 20.95 -7.40 -10.12
CA THR A 227 21.31 -7.50 -8.70
C THR A 227 20.87 -6.25 -7.96
N LEU A 228 20.60 -6.38 -6.65
CA LEU A 228 20.28 -5.21 -5.80
C LEU A 228 21.38 -4.13 -5.90
N GLY A 229 22.64 -4.54 -5.99
CA GLY A 229 23.78 -3.63 -6.18
C GLY A 229 23.81 -2.96 -7.56
N GLY A 230 23.41 -3.70 -8.61
CA GLY A 230 23.28 -3.18 -9.97
C GLY A 230 22.23 -2.07 -10.04
N ILE A 231 21.01 -2.36 -9.55
CA ILE A 231 19.89 -1.39 -9.51
C ILE A 231 20.28 -0.16 -8.68
N TYR A 232 20.92 -0.36 -7.52
CA TYR A 232 21.35 0.76 -6.68
C TYR A 232 22.38 1.67 -7.37
N ARG A 233 23.36 1.08 -8.06
CA ARG A 233 24.39 1.84 -8.80
C ARG A 233 23.77 2.65 -9.93
N GLU A 234 22.77 2.08 -10.59
CA GLU A 234 22.05 2.71 -11.70
C GLU A 234 21.17 3.88 -11.22
N LEU A 235 20.42 3.70 -10.12
CA LEU A 235 19.66 4.77 -9.47
C LEU A 235 20.56 5.94 -9.05
N LYS A 236 21.75 5.65 -8.53
CA LYS A 236 22.74 6.67 -8.19
C LYS A 236 23.19 7.44 -9.43
N ASN A 237 23.41 6.77 -10.55
CA ASN A 237 23.87 7.41 -11.79
C ASN A 237 22.79 8.30 -12.45
N LEU A 238 21.51 7.95 -12.34
CA LEU A 238 20.41 8.77 -12.85
C LEU A 238 20.27 10.08 -12.09
N ARG A 239 20.34 10.03 -10.75
CA ARG A 239 20.36 11.23 -9.92
C ARG A 239 21.52 12.17 -10.31
N THR A 240 22.70 11.63 -10.56
CA THR A 240 23.87 12.43 -10.99
C THR A 240 23.69 13.04 -12.39
N ARG A 241 22.89 12.45 -13.26
CA ARG A 241 22.58 13.00 -14.61
C ARG A 241 21.57 14.14 -14.55
N GLU A 242 20.57 14.07 -13.67
CA GLU A 242 19.61 15.17 -13.46
C GLU A 242 20.26 16.38 -12.75
N GLU A 243 21.28 16.15 -11.92
CA GLU A 243 22.04 17.21 -11.23
C GLU A 243 23.14 17.86 -12.11
N ALA A 244 23.41 17.35 -13.32
CA ALA A 244 24.40 17.93 -14.22
C ALA A 244 23.81 19.12 -15.00
N PRO A 245 24.31 20.36 -14.82
CA PRO A 245 23.80 21.51 -15.57
C PRO A 245 24.08 21.32 -17.06
N GLU A 246 23.04 21.53 -17.86
CA GLU A 246 23.08 21.57 -19.31
C GLU A 246 24.19 22.54 -19.73
N LYS A 247 25.33 22.01 -20.21
CA LYS A 247 26.40 22.84 -20.75
C LYS A 247 25.85 23.47 -22.04
N LEU A 248 25.50 24.75 -21.95
CA LEU A 248 25.18 25.57 -23.12
C LEU A 248 26.29 25.40 -24.18
N PRO A 249 25.93 25.18 -25.45
CA PRO A 249 26.92 25.04 -26.52
C PRO A 249 27.73 26.34 -26.67
N PRO A 250 29.02 26.25 -27.02
CA PRO A 250 29.86 27.42 -27.23
C PRO A 250 29.31 28.26 -28.41
N SER A 251 29.23 29.57 -28.16
CA SER A 251 28.81 30.62 -29.09
C SER A 251 29.67 30.72 -30.34
#